data_AF-A0A845G1S5-F1
#
_entry.id   AF-A0A845G1S5-F1
#
_cell.length_a   1.000
_cell.length_b   1.000
_cell.length_c   1.000
_cell.angle_alpha   90.00
_cell.angle_beta   90.00
_cell.angle_gamma   90.00
#
_symmetry.space_group_name_H-M   'P 1'
#
loop_
_entity.id
_entity.type
_entity.pdbx_description
1 polymer ?
#
loop_
_entity_poly.entity_id
_entity_poly.type
_entity_poly.pdbx_seq_one_letter_code
_entity_poly.pdbx_strand_id
1 'polypeptide(L)'
;MASTVTVDFNNGIDGWHGDVADYRAGNPPTEVAFAWKDLPAPLSGKGYYMASHNDKANDVLTYVTRQLDGFVKNTHYDVTFELRYATNAGSGCGGASRGDNIYMVAAASYNNIETVWQPGSRTGVNLDRGNQGVSGTMGKVLGTQGVPGLACDGGTWVGTTTRTSEPIEVSADKDGRFWIMLGNDSGFEGTNAVYLQGATVHITPHRAQ
;
A
#
# COMPACT_ATOMS: atom_id res chain seq x y z
N MET A 1 12.99 14.61 -18.00
CA MET A 1 11.82 14.09 -18.72
C MET A 1 10.89 13.43 -17.70
N ALA A 2 9.58 13.56 -17.84
CA ALA A 2 8.63 12.78 -17.05
C ALA A 2 8.75 11.30 -17.44
N SER A 3 8.71 10.42 -16.45
CA SER A 3 8.72 8.96 -16.65
C SER A 3 7.45 8.36 -16.06
N THR A 4 7.03 7.22 -16.60
CA THR A 4 5.92 6.45 -16.05
C THR A 4 6.37 5.01 -15.91
N VAL A 5 6.16 4.44 -14.73
CA VAL A 5 6.39 3.01 -14.46
C VAL A 5 5.03 2.36 -14.26
N THR A 6 4.76 1.30 -15.04
CA THR A 6 3.54 0.50 -14.90
C THR A 6 3.87 -0.82 -14.22
N VAL A 7 3.17 -1.08 -13.12
CA VAL A 7 3.18 -2.34 -12.38
C VAL A 7 1.91 -3.10 -12.78
N ASP A 8 2.08 -4.32 -13.27
CA ASP A 8 0.97 -5.22 -13.60
C ASP A 8 1.18 -6.57 -12.90
N PHE A 9 0.44 -6.79 -11.83
CA PHE A 9 0.52 -8.03 -11.05
C PHE A 9 -0.15 -9.21 -11.75
N ASN A 10 -0.78 -9.01 -12.91
CA ASN A 10 -1.19 -10.14 -13.74
C ASN A 10 0.01 -10.89 -14.34
N ASN A 11 1.19 -10.24 -14.41
CA ASN A 11 2.39 -10.79 -15.06
C ASN A 11 3.43 -11.35 -14.07
N GLY A 12 3.21 -11.24 -12.76
CA GLY A 12 4.11 -11.76 -11.73
C GLY A 12 4.32 -10.79 -10.58
N ILE A 13 5.07 -11.26 -9.58
CA ILE A 13 5.43 -10.49 -8.38
C ILE A 13 6.95 -10.42 -8.16
N ASP A 14 7.74 -10.70 -9.20
CA ASP A 14 9.20 -10.71 -9.09
C ASP A 14 9.74 -9.35 -8.65
N GLY A 15 10.67 -9.39 -7.70
CA GLY A 15 11.27 -8.19 -7.11
C GLY A 15 10.37 -7.44 -6.10
N TRP A 16 9.19 -7.98 -5.78
CA TRP A 16 8.34 -7.46 -4.72
C TRP A 16 8.50 -8.26 -3.42
N HIS A 17 8.59 -7.55 -2.30
CA HIS A 17 8.66 -8.15 -0.97
C HIS A 17 7.49 -7.66 -0.11
N GLY A 18 6.74 -8.60 0.48
CA GLY A 18 5.62 -8.30 1.36
C GLY A 18 5.99 -8.41 2.83
N ASP A 19 5.52 -7.47 3.65
CA ASP A 19 5.74 -7.45 5.09
C ASP A 19 4.60 -6.72 5.82
N VAL A 20 4.59 -6.81 7.15
CA VAL A 20 3.60 -6.20 8.03
C VAL A 20 4.28 -5.37 9.12
N ALA A 21 3.66 -4.27 9.52
CA ALA A 21 4.15 -3.39 10.60
C ALA A 21 3.00 -2.96 11.53
N ASP A 22 3.32 -2.06 12.46
CA ASP A 22 2.38 -1.41 13.39
C ASP A 22 1.84 -2.28 14.54
N TYR A 23 2.44 -3.46 14.75
CA TYR A 23 2.09 -4.41 15.80
C TYR A 23 3.05 -4.35 17.01
N ARG A 24 2.67 -4.98 18.12
CA ARG A 24 3.50 -5.05 19.35
C ARG A 24 4.23 -6.38 19.45
N ALA A 25 5.40 -6.41 20.12
CA ALA A 25 6.21 -7.62 20.28
C ALA A 25 5.48 -8.84 20.86
N GLY A 26 4.50 -8.62 21.74
CA GLY A 26 3.69 -9.69 22.32
C GLY A 26 2.41 -10.02 21.54
N ASN A 27 2.11 -9.29 20.47
CA ASN A 27 0.90 -9.48 19.67
C ASN A 27 1.16 -9.21 18.18
N PRO A 28 1.97 -10.08 17.51
CA PRO A 28 2.14 -9.99 16.07
C PRO A 28 0.83 -10.31 15.35
N PRO A 29 0.59 -9.73 14.16
CA PRO A 29 -0.60 -10.00 13.38
C PRO A 29 -0.67 -11.48 13.00
N THR A 30 -1.89 -12.01 12.97
CA THR A 30 -2.17 -13.36 12.49
C THR A 30 -2.74 -13.34 11.07
N GLU A 31 -2.90 -14.50 10.45
CA GLU A 31 -3.43 -14.63 9.08
C GLU A 31 -2.65 -13.82 8.03
N VAL A 32 -1.36 -13.56 8.29
CA VAL A 32 -0.48 -12.84 7.38
C VAL A 32 -0.18 -13.71 6.17
N ALA A 33 -0.50 -13.20 4.97
CA ALA A 33 -0.26 -13.91 3.73
C ALA A 33 0.08 -12.96 2.58
N PHE A 34 1.10 -13.34 1.81
CA PHE A 34 1.55 -12.68 0.59
C PHE A 34 1.66 -13.73 -0.51
N ALA A 35 0.95 -13.56 -1.63
CA ALA A 35 0.97 -14.54 -2.70
C ALA A 35 0.54 -13.97 -4.05
N TRP A 36 1.07 -14.54 -5.13
CA TRP A 36 0.54 -14.31 -6.48
C TRP A 36 -0.61 -15.29 -6.73
N LYS A 37 -1.85 -14.78 -6.75
CA LYS A 37 -3.07 -15.60 -6.79
C LYS A 37 -3.99 -15.19 -7.93
N ASP A 38 -4.79 -16.14 -8.40
CA ASP A 38 -5.91 -15.84 -9.29
C ASP A 38 -6.90 -14.91 -8.58
N LEU A 39 -7.40 -13.92 -9.32
CA LEU A 39 -8.45 -13.06 -8.84
C LEU A 39 -9.76 -13.87 -8.71
N PRO A 40 -10.53 -13.66 -7.64
CA PRO A 40 -11.81 -14.33 -7.47
C PRO A 40 -12.83 -13.87 -8.51
N ALA A 41 -13.69 -14.78 -8.96
CA ALA A 41 -14.81 -14.46 -9.84
C ALA A 41 -15.69 -13.35 -9.22
N PRO A 42 -16.25 -12.43 -10.02
CA PRO A 42 -16.27 -12.40 -11.49
C PRO A 42 -15.01 -11.79 -12.14
N LEU A 43 -14.00 -11.42 -11.35
CA LEU A 43 -12.73 -10.94 -11.89
C LEU A 43 -11.95 -12.11 -12.50
N SER A 44 -11.01 -11.78 -13.38
CA SER A 44 -10.15 -12.74 -14.07
C SER A 44 -8.71 -12.25 -14.09
N GLY A 45 -7.76 -13.17 -14.25
CA GLY A 45 -6.33 -12.87 -14.19
C GLY A 45 -5.78 -13.08 -12.78
N LYS A 46 -4.60 -12.53 -12.51
CA LYS A 46 -3.89 -12.67 -11.24
C LYS A 46 -3.66 -11.32 -10.57
N GLY A 47 -3.42 -11.35 -9.27
CA GLY A 47 -3.03 -10.20 -8.47
C GLY A 47 -2.12 -10.59 -7.32
N TYR A 48 -1.52 -9.57 -6.68
CA TYR A 48 -0.78 -9.75 -5.44
C TYR A 48 -1.77 -9.77 -4.27
N TYR A 49 -2.05 -10.97 -3.78
CA TYR A 49 -2.86 -11.17 -2.59
C TYR A 49 -2.08 -10.77 -1.33
N MET A 50 -2.68 -9.88 -0.54
CA MET A 50 -2.19 -9.49 0.78
C MET A 50 -3.31 -9.70 1.79
N ALA A 51 -3.00 -10.33 2.91
CA ALA A 51 -3.93 -10.47 4.02
C ALA A 51 -3.23 -10.36 5.37
N SER A 52 -4.00 -9.93 6.36
CA SER A 52 -3.59 -9.84 7.77
C SER A 52 -4.82 -9.69 8.65
N HIS A 53 -4.76 -10.23 9.86
CA HIS A 53 -5.73 -9.99 10.92
C HIS A 53 -5.22 -8.90 11.87
N ASN A 54 -6.01 -7.84 12.05
CA ASN A 54 -5.75 -6.83 13.07
C ASN A 54 -6.57 -7.09 14.32
N ASP A 55 -5.91 -7.37 15.44
CA ASP A 55 -6.56 -7.54 16.73
C ASP A 55 -6.93 -6.18 17.36
N LYS A 56 -7.93 -6.23 18.25
CA LYS A 56 -8.54 -5.12 19.03
C LYS A 56 -7.59 -4.17 19.80
N ALA A 57 -6.28 -4.39 19.76
CA ALA A 57 -5.28 -3.61 20.49
C ALA A 57 -4.18 -2.98 19.60
N ASN A 58 -4.26 -3.15 18.27
CA ASN A 58 -3.24 -2.71 17.33
C ASN A 58 -3.84 -1.98 16.11
N ASP A 59 -2.94 -1.37 15.33
CA ASP A 59 -3.13 -1.12 13.90
C ASP A 59 -2.25 -2.14 13.16
N VAL A 60 -2.61 -2.49 11.93
CA VAL A 60 -1.73 -3.33 11.09
C VAL A 60 -1.55 -2.68 9.74
N LEU A 61 -0.31 -2.30 9.45
CA LEU A 61 0.12 -1.96 8.10
C LEU A 61 0.49 -3.26 7.39
N THR A 62 -0.12 -3.52 6.24
CA THR A 62 0.21 -4.65 5.36
C THR A 62 0.62 -4.10 4.02
N TYR A 63 1.86 -4.37 3.61
CA TYR A 63 2.46 -3.68 2.48
C TYR A 63 3.37 -4.57 1.64
N VAL A 64 3.63 -4.13 0.41
CA VAL A 64 4.64 -4.69 -0.48
C VAL A 64 5.58 -3.58 -0.96
N THR A 65 6.86 -3.91 -1.12
CA THR A 65 7.89 -2.98 -1.56
C THR A 65 8.61 -3.47 -2.80
N ARG A 66 9.11 -2.54 -3.60
CA ARG A 66 9.99 -2.82 -4.73
C ARG A 66 10.92 -1.64 -4.97
N GLN A 67 12.16 -1.93 -5.38
CA GLN A 67 13.08 -0.91 -5.87
C GLN A 67 12.82 -0.66 -7.36
N LEU A 68 12.67 0.61 -7.73
CA LEU A 68 12.60 1.06 -9.11
C LEU A 68 13.97 1.58 -9.56
N ASP A 69 14.27 1.47 -10.85
CA ASP A 69 15.55 1.88 -11.44
C ASP A 69 15.37 2.68 -12.74
N GLY A 70 16.50 3.06 -13.36
CA GLY A 70 16.50 3.77 -14.64
C GLY A 70 16.36 5.29 -14.53
N PHE A 71 16.47 5.86 -13.33
CA PHE A 71 16.36 7.31 -13.12
C PHE A 71 17.70 8.02 -13.21
N VAL A 72 17.65 9.35 -13.31
CA VAL A 72 18.86 10.18 -13.24
C VAL A 72 19.38 10.11 -11.81
N LYS A 73 20.66 9.75 -11.68
CA LYS A 73 21.36 9.60 -10.40
C LYS A 73 21.28 10.88 -9.58
N ASN A 74 21.15 10.75 -8.27
CA ASN A 74 21.16 11.87 -7.31
C ASN A 74 20.18 13.01 -7.68
N THR A 75 19.04 12.66 -8.30
CA THR A 75 18.03 13.63 -8.76
C THR A 75 16.79 13.52 -7.88
N HIS A 76 16.22 14.68 -7.56
CA HIS A 76 14.97 14.81 -6.82
C HIS A 76 13.77 14.64 -7.76
N TYR A 77 12.75 13.93 -7.30
CA TYR A 77 11.55 13.61 -8.04
C TYR A 77 10.29 13.85 -7.21
N ASP A 78 9.25 14.29 -7.89
CA ASP A 78 7.87 14.22 -7.43
C ASP A 78 7.25 12.94 -7.98
N VAL A 79 6.67 12.13 -7.10
CA VAL A 79 6.07 10.83 -7.43
C VAL A 79 4.60 10.80 -7.05
N THR A 80 3.73 10.43 -7.98
CA THR A 80 2.30 10.16 -7.71
C THR A 80 1.94 8.75 -8.13
N PHE A 81 0.92 8.20 -7.48
CA PHE A 81 0.47 6.83 -7.70
C PHE A 81 -0.99 6.80 -8.13
N GLU A 82 -1.28 5.92 -9.09
CA GLU A 82 -2.60 5.35 -9.31
C GLU A 82 -2.53 3.86 -8.96
N LEU A 83 -3.19 3.45 -7.88
CA LEU A 83 -3.21 2.08 -7.38
C LEU A 83 -4.51 1.39 -7.78
N ARG A 84 -4.40 0.26 -8.47
CA ARG A 84 -5.52 -0.63 -8.82
C ARG A 84 -5.52 -1.83 -7.91
N TYR A 85 -6.67 -2.12 -7.31
CA TYR A 85 -6.83 -3.26 -6.41
C TYR A 85 -8.24 -3.83 -6.49
N ALA A 86 -8.39 -5.08 -6.07
CA ALA A 86 -9.68 -5.71 -5.88
C ALA A 86 -9.99 -5.88 -4.40
N THR A 87 -11.22 -5.57 -4.03
CA THR A 87 -11.77 -5.71 -2.67
C THR A 87 -13.19 -6.26 -2.74
N ASN A 88 -13.66 -6.82 -1.64
CA ASN A 88 -15.07 -7.12 -1.42
C ASN A 88 -15.65 -6.31 -0.24
N ALA A 89 -14.97 -5.27 0.24
CA ALA A 89 -15.45 -4.45 1.34
C ALA A 89 -16.38 -3.33 0.83
N GLY A 90 -17.61 -3.27 1.33
CA GLY A 90 -18.51 -2.13 1.13
C GLY A 90 -18.11 -0.91 1.94
N SER A 91 -18.25 0.27 1.33
CA SER A 91 -18.13 1.57 2.01
C SER A 91 -19.50 2.10 2.45
N GLY A 92 -19.52 2.99 3.44
CA GLY A 92 -20.77 3.63 3.91
C GLY A 92 -21.61 2.72 4.79
N CYS A 93 -20.99 1.73 5.41
CA CYS A 93 -21.63 0.72 6.25
C CYS A 93 -21.90 1.18 7.69
N GLY A 94 -21.41 2.37 8.05
CA GLY A 94 -21.48 2.90 9.41
C GLY A 94 -20.51 2.20 10.38
N GLY A 95 -20.23 2.86 11.51
CA GLY A 95 -19.32 2.34 12.53
C GLY A 95 -17.88 2.14 12.03
N ALA A 96 -17.14 1.27 12.71
CA ALA A 96 -15.78 0.87 12.33
C ALA A 96 -15.80 -0.18 11.21
N SER A 97 -16.46 0.09 10.08
CA SER A 97 -16.59 -0.84 8.96
C SER A 97 -15.24 -1.14 8.30
N ARG A 98 -15.09 -2.35 7.76
CA ARG A 98 -13.89 -2.78 7.03
C ARG A 98 -13.59 -1.88 5.81
N GLY A 99 -14.63 -1.43 5.10
CA GLY A 99 -14.45 -0.60 3.91
C GLY A 99 -14.02 0.83 4.22
N ASP A 100 -14.43 1.39 5.36
CA ASP A 100 -14.20 2.79 5.72
C ASP A 100 -13.02 3.00 6.69
N ASN A 101 -12.51 1.93 7.32
CA ASN A 101 -11.45 2.00 8.35
C ASN A 101 -10.18 1.25 7.95
N ILE A 102 -10.04 0.92 6.68
CA ILE A 102 -8.78 0.42 6.12
C ILE A 102 -8.38 1.39 5.01
N TYR A 103 -7.19 1.95 5.16
CA TYR A 103 -6.68 3.04 4.33
C TYR A 103 -5.69 2.50 3.33
N MET A 104 -5.91 2.75 2.04
CA MET A 104 -4.94 2.42 1.00
C MET A 104 -3.79 3.42 1.06
N VAL A 105 -2.55 2.93 1.05
CA VAL A 105 -1.36 3.76 1.22
C VAL A 105 -0.31 3.48 0.15
N ALA A 106 0.43 4.51 -0.22
CA ALA A 106 1.65 4.39 -1.02
C ALA A 106 2.76 5.25 -0.40
N ALA A 107 4.01 4.82 -0.57
CA ALA A 107 5.17 5.59 -0.13
C ALA A 107 6.30 5.48 -1.15
N ALA A 108 7.24 6.43 -1.09
CA ALA A 108 8.50 6.38 -1.81
C ALA A 108 9.65 6.77 -0.88
N SER A 109 10.79 6.12 -1.01
CA SER A 109 11.95 6.35 -0.15
C SER A 109 13.26 6.14 -0.90
N TYR A 110 14.27 6.93 -0.52
CA TYR A 110 15.65 6.72 -0.97
C TYR A 110 16.19 5.37 -0.44
N ASN A 111 15.91 5.06 0.83
CA ASN A 111 16.36 3.84 1.50
C ASN A 111 15.37 2.70 1.28
N ASN A 112 15.83 1.46 1.50
CA ASN A 112 14.92 0.32 1.58
C ASN A 112 13.84 0.58 2.64
N ILE A 113 12.60 0.18 2.36
CA ILE A 113 11.45 0.39 3.24
C ILE A 113 11.23 -0.89 4.04
N GLU A 114 11.52 -0.83 5.34
CA GLU A 114 11.58 -2.01 6.21
C GLU A 114 10.77 -1.79 7.48
N THR A 115 10.18 -2.88 7.99
CA THR A 115 9.62 -2.92 9.33
C THR A 115 10.74 -2.85 10.36
N VAL A 116 10.65 -1.90 11.28
CA VAL A 116 11.64 -1.65 12.33
C VAL A 116 10.96 -1.54 13.69
N TRP A 117 11.70 -1.87 14.74
CA TRP A 117 11.26 -1.62 16.12
C TRP A 117 11.33 -0.13 16.42
N GLN A 118 10.22 0.39 16.95
CA GLN A 118 10.08 1.75 17.45
C GLN A 118 10.06 1.75 18.99
N PRO A 119 10.32 2.90 19.63
CA PRO A 119 10.12 3.06 21.07
C PRO A 119 8.74 2.56 21.52
N GLY A 120 8.68 1.92 22.69
CA GLY A 120 7.42 1.38 23.23
C GLY A 120 7.06 -0.04 22.78
N SER A 121 8.01 -0.80 22.23
CA SER A 121 7.84 -2.21 21.81
C SER A 121 6.76 -2.41 20.73
N ARG A 122 6.64 -1.43 19.84
CA ARG A 122 5.79 -1.47 18.65
C ARG A 122 6.68 -1.46 17.40
N THR A 123 6.27 -2.13 16.35
CA THR A 123 6.88 -1.99 15.03
C THR A 123 6.30 -0.79 14.29
N GLY A 124 7.01 -0.34 13.27
CA GLY A 124 6.52 0.57 12.25
C GLY A 124 7.46 0.49 11.06
N VAL A 125 7.27 1.35 10.06
CA VAL A 125 8.22 1.43 8.93
C VAL A 125 9.29 2.49 9.20
N ASN A 126 10.46 2.34 8.58
CA ASN A 126 11.60 3.25 8.70
C ASN A 126 11.46 4.58 7.91
N LEU A 127 10.22 5.05 7.70
CA LEU A 127 9.90 6.30 7.05
C LEU A 127 8.63 6.91 7.64
N ASP A 128 8.42 8.20 7.39
CA ASP A 128 7.18 8.88 7.75
C ASP A 128 6.10 8.63 6.69
N ARG A 129 5.35 7.53 6.85
CA ARG A 129 4.23 7.19 5.95
C ARG A 129 2.93 7.93 6.30
N GLY A 130 2.88 8.56 7.47
CA GLY A 130 1.64 8.92 8.15
C GLY A 130 1.07 7.76 8.97
N ASN A 131 -0.22 7.85 9.32
CA ASN A 131 -0.93 6.83 10.09
C ASN A 131 -2.42 6.86 9.73
N GLN A 132 -2.97 5.71 9.35
CA GLN A 132 -4.40 5.55 9.02
C GLN A 132 -4.88 6.63 8.02
N GLY A 133 -5.80 7.52 8.43
CA GLY A 133 -6.37 8.56 7.58
C GLY A 133 -5.51 9.82 7.39
N VAL A 134 -4.31 9.85 7.95
CA VAL A 134 -3.41 11.01 7.89
C VAL A 134 -2.15 10.67 7.12
N SER A 135 -1.89 11.39 6.02
CA SER A 135 -0.67 11.27 5.23
C SER A 135 0.56 11.80 5.96
N GLY A 136 1.72 11.19 5.70
CA GLY A 136 3.03 11.67 6.13
C GLY A 136 3.76 12.43 5.03
N THR A 137 5.02 12.75 5.30
CA THR A 137 5.91 13.40 4.34
C THR A 137 6.39 12.46 3.23
N MET A 138 6.62 11.17 3.55
CA MET A 138 7.15 10.16 2.62
C MET A 138 6.10 9.13 2.18
N GLY A 139 4.90 9.16 2.76
CA GLY A 139 3.78 8.30 2.37
C GLY A 139 2.46 9.05 2.36
N LYS A 140 1.56 8.63 1.48
CA LYS A 140 0.26 9.24 1.27
C LYS A 140 -0.84 8.22 1.46
N VAL A 141 -1.93 8.69 2.04
CA VAL A 141 -3.22 8.00 2.07
C VAL A 141 -3.91 8.28 0.73
N LEU A 142 -4.28 7.22 0.03
CA LEU A 142 -4.97 7.31 -1.26
C LEU A 142 -6.50 7.30 -1.04
N GLY A 143 -6.96 6.98 0.16
CA GLY A 143 -8.37 6.88 0.52
C GLY A 143 -8.64 5.60 1.27
N THR A 144 -9.91 5.31 1.53
CA THR A 144 -10.33 4.07 2.16
C THR A 144 -10.46 2.95 1.12
N GLN A 145 -10.38 1.69 1.55
CA GLN A 145 -10.40 0.56 0.62
C GLN A 145 -11.78 0.29 0.01
N GLY A 146 -12.85 0.68 0.70
CA GLY A 146 -14.22 0.25 0.42
C GLY A 146 -14.79 0.79 -0.89
N VAL A 147 -15.75 0.06 -1.45
CA VAL A 147 -16.45 0.44 -2.69
C VAL A 147 -17.94 0.65 -2.41
N PRO A 148 -18.54 1.77 -2.85
CA PRO A 148 -19.97 2.00 -2.70
C PRO A 148 -20.82 0.93 -3.38
N GLY A 149 -21.87 0.46 -2.70
CA GLY A 149 -22.83 -0.51 -3.24
C GLY A 149 -22.45 -1.98 -3.03
N LEU A 150 -21.28 -2.30 -2.46
CA LEU A 150 -21.00 -3.65 -1.97
C LEU A 150 -21.61 -3.87 -0.58
N ALA A 151 -21.83 -5.15 -0.24
CA ALA A 151 -22.31 -5.54 1.08
C ALA A 151 -21.22 -5.34 2.16
N CYS A 152 -21.68 -5.05 3.38
CA CYS A 152 -20.81 -4.70 4.50
C CYS A 152 -20.06 -5.90 5.11
N ASP A 153 -20.67 -7.08 5.05
CA ASP A 153 -20.12 -8.36 5.46
C ASP A 153 -19.25 -9.04 4.37
N GLY A 154 -19.16 -8.41 3.19
CA GLY A 154 -18.38 -8.89 2.08
C GLY A 154 -19.20 -9.64 1.02
N GLY A 155 -18.51 -10.41 0.18
CA GLY A 155 -19.14 -11.15 -0.92
C GLY A 155 -18.38 -10.95 -2.23
N THR A 156 -19.07 -10.40 -3.23
CA THR A 156 -18.53 -10.18 -4.57
C THR A 156 -17.30 -9.27 -4.54
N TRP A 157 -16.23 -9.74 -5.19
CA TRP A 157 -15.03 -8.95 -5.39
C TRP A 157 -15.16 -8.06 -6.61
N VAL A 158 -14.72 -6.81 -6.49
CA VAL A 158 -14.70 -5.84 -7.59
C VAL A 158 -13.34 -5.16 -7.65
N GLY A 159 -12.91 -4.82 -8.86
CA GLY A 159 -11.74 -3.98 -9.07
C GLY A 159 -12.09 -2.51 -8.91
N THR A 160 -11.20 -1.75 -8.29
CA THR A 160 -11.30 -0.30 -8.14
C THR A 160 -9.93 0.35 -8.25
N THR A 161 -9.91 1.67 -8.34
CA THR A 161 -8.70 2.47 -8.51
C THR A 161 -8.71 3.63 -7.53
N THR A 162 -7.57 3.88 -6.90
CA THR A 162 -7.35 5.05 -6.05
C THR A 162 -6.06 5.77 -6.41
N ARG A 163 -5.91 7.04 -6.02
CA ARG A 163 -4.80 7.90 -6.43
C ARG A 163 -4.30 8.77 -5.29
N THR A 164 -3.02 9.11 -5.32
CA THR A 164 -2.47 10.14 -4.44
C THR A 164 -3.02 11.51 -4.83
N SER A 165 -3.45 12.30 -3.85
CA SER A 165 -3.89 13.70 -4.06
C SER A 165 -2.73 14.69 -4.19
N GLU A 166 -1.56 14.33 -3.69
CA GLU A 166 -0.35 15.15 -3.65
C GLU A 166 0.90 14.29 -3.93
N PRO A 167 1.98 14.87 -4.49
CA PRO A 167 3.19 14.11 -4.76
C PRO A 167 3.93 13.70 -3.48
N ILE A 168 4.69 12.63 -3.59
CA ILE A 168 5.73 12.23 -2.64
C ILE A 168 7.06 12.66 -3.23
N GLU A 169 7.81 13.46 -2.48
CA GLU A 169 9.17 13.84 -2.85
C GLU A 169 10.14 12.72 -2.51
N VAL A 170 10.99 12.33 -3.47
CA VAL A 170 12.02 11.30 -3.26
C VAL A 170 13.26 11.63 -4.08
N SER A 171 14.42 11.20 -3.59
CA SER A 171 15.68 11.27 -4.36
C SER A 171 16.04 9.90 -4.90
N ALA A 172 16.48 9.84 -6.15
CA ALA A 172 17.13 8.65 -6.67
C ALA A 172 18.57 8.54 -6.14
N ASP A 173 19.01 7.31 -5.87
CA ASP A 173 20.34 7.00 -5.37
C ASP A 173 21.44 7.24 -6.43
N LYS A 174 22.69 6.94 -6.04
CA LYS A 174 23.87 7.03 -6.90
C LYS A 174 23.81 6.13 -8.16
N ASP A 175 22.91 5.17 -8.18
CA ASP A 175 22.68 4.22 -9.27
C ASP A 175 21.38 4.53 -10.03
N GLY A 176 20.65 5.60 -9.65
CA GLY A 176 19.42 6.01 -10.30
C GLY A 176 18.21 5.19 -9.84
N ARG A 177 18.14 4.85 -8.56
CA ARG A 177 17.10 3.98 -7.97
C ARG A 177 16.46 4.58 -6.74
N PHE A 178 15.22 4.21 -6.45
CA PHE A 178 14.56 4.47 -5.16
C PHE A 178 13.49 3.40 -4.91
N TRP A 179 13.02 3.30 -3.67
CA TRP A 179 12.03 2.31 -3.25
C TRP A 179 10.62 2.89 -3.30
N ILE A 180 9.66 2.03 -3.63
CA ILE A 180 8.23 2.31 -3.47
C ILE A 180 7.59 1.28 -2.54
N MET A 181 6.52 1.69 -1.88
CA MET A 181 5.64 0.85 -1.06
C MET A 181 4.22 1.00 -1.56
N LEU A 182 3.48 -0.11 -1.66
CA LEU A 182 2.04 -0.16 -1.90
C LEU A 182 1.41 -1.01 -0.80
N GLY A 183 0.33 -0.55 -0.18
CA GLY A 183 -0.24 -1.29 0.95
C GLY A 183 -1.58 -0.79 1.44
N ASN A 184 -1.95 -1.30 2.60
CA ASN A 184 -3.11 -0.84 3.36
C ASN A 184 -2.78 -0.75 4.86
N ASP A 185 -3.30 0.27 5.53
CA ASP A 185 -3.18 0.51 6.96
C ASP A 185 -4.55 0.26 7.61
N SER A 186 -4.65 -0.81 8.39
CA SER A 186 -5.91 -1.29 8.94
C SER A 186 -6.18 -0.75 10.34
N GLY A 187 -7.21 0.08 10.48
CA GLY A 187 -7.87 0.43 11.74
C GLY A 187 -9.14 -0.40 12.01
N PHE A 188 -9.45 -1.37 11.14
CA PHE A 188 -10.54 -2.32 11.33
C PHE A 188 -10.07 -3.50 12.20
N GLU A 189 -10.88 -3.90 13.18
CA GLU A 189 -10.64 -5.09 14.01
C GLU A 189 -11.13 -6.34 13.27
N GLY A 190 -10.20 -7.12 12.71
CA GLY A 190 -10.51 -8.36 12.01
C GLY A 190 -9.60 -8.62 10.82
N THR A 191 -9.93 -9.69 10.08
CA THR A 191 -9.19 -10.08 8.88
C THR A 191 -9.52 -9.14 7.72
N ASN A 192 -8.47 -8.58 7.12
CA ASN A 192 -8.56 -7.95 5.82
C ASN A 192 -7.79 -8.74 4.78
N ALA A 193 -8.33 -8.77 3.57
CA ALA A 193 -7.65 -9.28 2.40
C ALA A 193 -7.92 -8.38 1.20
N VAL A 194 -6.89 -8.12 0.42
CA VAL A 194 -6.94 -7.31 -0.80
C VAL A 194 -6.08 -7.97 -1.88
N TYR A 195 -6.45 -7.78 -3.15
CA TYR A 195 -5.58 -8.14 -4.26
C TYR A 195 -5.09 -6.86 -4.93
N LEU A 196 -3.80 -6.56 -4.86
CA LEU A 196 -3.25 -5.52 -5.72
C LEU A 196 -3.25 -6.04 -7.16
N GLN A 197 -3.89 -5.30 -8.06
CA GLN A 197 -3.94 -5.64 -9.47
C GLN A 197 -2.79 -4.99 -10.24
N GLY A 198 -2.38 -3.79 -9.81
CA GLY A 198 -1.25 -3.07 -10.40
C GLY A 198 -1.21 -1.62 -9.93
N ALA A 199 -0.23 -0.87 -10.44
CA ALA A 199 -0.12 0.56 -10.18
C ALA A 199 0.51 1.28 -11.37
N THR A 200 0.12 2.53 -11.57
CA THR A 200 0.83 3.47 -12.45
C THR A 200 1.54 4.48 -11.56
N VAL A 201 2.86 4.57 -11.70
CA VAL A 201 3.71 5.49 -10.94
C VAL A 201 4.18 6.58 -11.89
N HIS A 202 3.73 7.81 -11.65
CA HIS A 202 4.15 8.97 -12.43
C HIS A 202 5.31 9.67 -11.71
N ILE A 203 6.42 9.87 -12.43
CA ILE A 203 7.66 10.37 -11.86
C ILE A 203 8.11 11.59 -12.66
N THR A 204 8.19 12.74 -12.03
CA THR A 204 8.64 13.99 -12.65
C THR A 204 9.80 14.57 -11.89
N PRO A 205 10.86 15.07 -12.56
CA PRO A 205 11.93 15.79 -11.87
C PRO A 205 11.34 16.92 -11.03
N HIS A 206 11.72 16.97 -9.75
CA HIS A 206 11.28 18.00 -8.84
C HIS A 206 11.83 19.34 -9.33
N ARG A 207 10.96 20.34 -9.44
CA ARG A 207 11.35 21.71 -9.76
C ARG A 207 11.09 22.56 -8.52
N ALA A 208 12.17 22.96 -7.85
CA ALA A 208 12.09 23.93 -6.78
C ALA A 208 11.39 25.20 -7.32
N GLN A 209 10.37 25.65 -6.59
CA GLN A 209 9.68 26.91 -6.86
C GLN A 209 10.54 28.11 -6.44
#